data_AF-A0A919MGB7-F1
#
_entry.id   AF-A0A919MGB7-F1
#
_cell.length_a   1.000
_cell.length_b   1.000
_cell.length_c   1.000
_cell.angle_alpha   90.00
_cell.angle_beta   90.00
_cell.angle_gamma   90.00
#
_symmetry.space_group_name_H-M   'P 1'
#
loop_
_entity.id
_entity.type
_entity.pdbx_description
1 polymer ?
#
loop_
_entity_poly.entity_id
_entity_poly.type
_entity_poly.pdbx_seq_one_letter_code
_entity_poly.pdbx_strand_id
1 'polypeptide(L)'
;MKIRLSSRPAIAALALAGAGSVAAFLLAPAALLSGAGGAFPDEAALTDALGRGLVEYWQGGRPAYPALLASLVDYWFRWHAIKVLVSGLMLAVFALLATALWRRYVHGPARYATTAAGATVLPVLAAGLLILNIQATAVPLVALLPLADSAEFVREVRDGLTEPAGPPALARLLAEVARYHWVMAALAGVAMAATALAAAHLWRHRGTGPPRAARMRRSLAVILGLTAALLLAVAAVSLLSALDPPAALLGLLGEG
;
A
#
# COMPACT_ATOMS: atom_id res chain seq x y z
N MET A 1 31.78 13.54 -14.16
CA MET A 1 30.72 13.62 -15.20
C MET A 1 29.38 13.97 -14.53
N LYS A 2 28.85 15.18 -14.67
CA LYS A 2 27.55 15.57 -14.06
C LYS A 2 26.40 15.04 -14.92
N ILE A 3 25.72 13.98 -14.49
CA ILE A 3 24.56 13.43 -15.20
C ILE A 3 23.43 14.47 -15.18
N ARG A 4 23.07 15.02 -16.35
CA ARG A 4 21.87 15.87 -16.48
C ARG A 4 20.64 14.97 -16.50
N LEU A 5 19.86 15.00 -15.43
CA LEU A 5 18.61 14.24 -15.27
C LEU A 5 17.63 14.41 -16.45
N SER A 6 17.61 15.59 -17.10
CA SER A 6 16.73 15.90 -18.24
C SER A 6 17.24 15.42 -19.61
N SER A 7 18.38 14.73 -19.66
CA SER A 7 18.93 14.14 -20.88
C SER A 7 18.09 12.95 -21.34
N ARG A 8 18.06 12.70 -22.67
CA ARG A 8 17.38 11.53 -23.24
C ARG A 8 17.84 10.19 -22.65
N PRO A 9 19.16 9.91 -22.53
CA PRO A 9 19.62 8.64 -21.94
C PRO A 9 19.22 8.50 -20.48
N ALA A 10 19.24 9.57 -19.68
CA ALA A 10 18.80 9.51 -18.28
C ALA A 10 17.30 9.19 -18.17
N ILE A 11 16.46 9.81 -18.99
CA ILE A 11 15.01 9.53 -19.03
C ILE A 11 14.75 8.08 -19.47
N ALA A 12 15.47 7.59 -20.48
CA ALA A 12 15.34 6.21 -20.93
C ALA A 12 15.76 5.22 -19.84
N ALA A 13 16.88 5.47 -19.15
CA ALA A 13 17.34 4.66 -18.04
C ALA A 13 16.33 4.64 -16.87
N LEU A 14 15.75 5.81 -16.51
CA LEU A 14 14.71 5.89 -15.48
C LEU A 14 13.43 5.15 -15.89
N ALA A 15 13.04 5.23 -17.17
CA ALA A 15 11.88 4.49 -17.68
C ALA A 15 12.12 2.97 -17.64
N LEU A 16 13.30 2.51 -18.05
CA LEU A 16 13.69 1.09 -17.98
C LEU A 16 13.77 0.60 -16.52
N ALA A 17 14.37 1.39 -15.63
CA ALA A 17 14.40 1.08 -14.20
C ALA A 17 12.98 1.02 -13.60
N GLY A 18 12.09 1.91 -14.03
CA GLY A 18 10.69 1.91 -13.64
C GLY A 18 9.97 0.64 -14.09
N ALA A 19 10.12 0.25 -15.36
CA ALA A 19 9.57 -1.00 -15.90
C ALA A 19 10.13 -2.23 -15.18
N GLY A 20 11.44 -2.25 -14.91
CA GLY A 20 12.09 -3.31 -14.14
C GLY A 20 11.58 -3.39 -12.71
N SER A 21 11.30 -2.26 -12.07
CA SER A 21 10.72 -2.22 -10.71
C SER A 21 9.29 -2.76 -10.69
N VAL A 22 8.48 -2.47 -11.71
CA VAL A 22 7.15 -3.07 -11.86
C VAL A 22 7.23 -4.59 -12.04
N ALA A 23 8.13 -5.07 -12.90
CA ALA A 23 8.34 -6.50 -13.06
C ALA A 23 8.81 -7.16 -11.75
N ALA A 24 9.74 -6.53 -11.04
CA ALA A 24 10.20 -6.99 -9.73
C ALA A 24 9.06 -7.02 -8.69
N PHE A 25 8.15 -6.05 -8.70
CA PHE A 25 7.01 -6.01 -7.77
C PHE A 25 6.10 -7.22 -7.93
N LEU A 26 5.93 -7.70 -9.17
CA LEU A 26 5.10 -8.84 -9.50
C LEU A 26 5.81 -10.17 -9.23
N LEU A 27 7.10 -10.27 -9.56
CA LEU A 27 7.80 -11.55 -9.63
C LEU A 27 8.71 -11.84 -8.44
N ALA A 28 9.28 -10.81 -7.81
CA ALA A 28 10.29 -10.99 -6.76
C ALA A 28 9.77 -11.76 -5.53
N PRO A 29 8.54 -11.54 -5.02
CA PRO A 29 8.06 -12.29 -3.85
C PRO A 29 8.04 -13.80 -4.11
N ALA A 30 7.44 -14.24 -5.22
CA ALA A 30 7.41 -15.65 -5.60
C ALA A 30 8.83 -16.20 -5.85
N ALA A 31 9.67 -15.47 -6.59
CA ALA A 31 11.02 -15.93 -6.93
C ALA A 31 11.92 -16.08 -5.69
N LEU A 32 11.82 -15.17 -4.72
CA LEU A 32 12.65 -15.19 -3.51
C LEU A 32 12.13 -16.19 -2.46
N LEU A 33 10.83 -16.48 -2.44
CA LEU A 33 10.23 -17.40 -1.47
C LEU A 33 10.13 -18.85 -1.98
N SER A 34 10.06 -19.07 -3.30
CA SER A 34 10.05 -20.43 -3.89
C SER A 34 11.39 -21.16 -3.72
N GLY A 35 12.52 -20.45 -3.78
CA GLY A 35 13.86 -21.01 -3.56
C GLY A 35 14.11 -21.58 -2.15
N ALA A 36 13.21 -21.32 -1.20
CA ALA A 36 13.27 -21.83 0.18
C ALA A 36 12.36 -23.04 0.44
N GLY A 37 11.81 -23.68 -0.61
CA GLY A 37 10.84 -24.78 -0.46
C GLY A 37 9.43 -24.27 -0.17
N GLY A 38 8.97 -23.30 -0.95
CA GLY A 38 7.76 -22.50 -0.71
C GLY A 38 6.58 -23.27 -0.09
N ALA A 39 6.12 -22.81 1.07
CA ALA A 39 5.10 -23.49 1.88
C ALA A 39 3.70 -23.53 1.23
N PHE A 40 3.42 -22.64 0.27
CA PHE A 40 2.12 -22.50 -0.40
C PHE A 40 2.33 -22.38 -1.92
N PRO A 41 2.10 -23.44 -2.71
CA PRO A 41 2.45 -23.50 -4.13
C PRO A 41 1.54 -22.65 -5.03
N ASP A 42 0.29 -22.43 -4.60
CA ASP A 42 -0.70 -21.64 -5.31
C ASP A 42 -1.65 -20.93 -4.33
N GLU A 43 -2.53 -20.09 -4.88
CA GLU A 43 -3.52 -19.32 -4.12
C GLU A 43 -4.55 -20.22 -3.42
N ALA A 44 -4.95 -21.33 -4.06
CA ALA A 44 -5.93 -22.26 -3.50
C ALA A 44 -5.38 -22.94 -2.23
N ALA A 45 -4.13 -23.39 -2.25
CA ALA A 45 -3.45 -23.96 -1.10
C ALA A 45 -3.27 -22.95 0.04
N LEU A 46 -3.04 -21.68 -0.29
CA LEU A 46 -2.94 -20.60 0.70
C LEU A 46 -4.29 -20.34 1.39
N THR A 47 -5.38 -20.22 0.61
CA THR A 47 -6.73 -19.99 1.12
C THR A 47 -7.24 -21.16 1.96
N ASP A 48 -7.01 -22.40 1.51
CA ASP A 48 -7.34 -23.62 2.25
C ASP A 48 -6.57 -23.71 3.58
N ALA A 49 -5.26 -23.41 3.56
CA ALA A 49 -4.45 -23.37 4.77
C ALA A 49 -4.91 -22.27 5.74
N LEU A 50 -5.30 -21.10 5.22
CA LEU A 50 -5.84 -19.99 6.01
C LEU A 50 -7.15 -20.40 6.70
N GLY A 51 -8.08 -21.01 5.97
CA GLY A 51 -9.35 -21.50 6.53
C GLY A 51 -9.13 -22.47 7.69
N ARG A 52 -8.28 -23.49 7.49
CA ARG A 52 -7.93 -24.45 8.56
C ARG A 52 -7.26 -23.78 9.75
N GLY A 53 -6.30 -22.89 9.50
CA GLY A 53 -5.56 -22.18 10.55
C GLY A 53 -6.46 -21.27 11.39
N LEU A 54 -7.46 -20.63 10.77
CA LEU A 54 -8.45 -19.80 11.46
C LEU A 54 -9.39 -20.63 12.33
N VAL A 55 -9.89 -21.77 11.83
CA VAL A 55 -10.72 -22.70 12.62
C VAL A 55 -9.95 -23.22 13.83
N GLU A 56 -8.70 -23.66 13.64
CA GLU A 56 -7.85 -24.12 14.75
C GLU A 56 -7.57 -23.00 15.76
N TYR A 57 -7.32 -21.78 15.28
CA TYR A 57 -7.09 -20.61 16.14
C TYR A 57 -8.33 -20.28 16.96
N TRP A 58 -9.51 -20.34 16.36
CA TRP A 58 -10.79 -20.09 17.02
C TRP A 58 -11.07 -21.14 18.10
N GLN A 59 -10.98 -22.43 17.76
CA GLN A 59 -11.24 -23.56 18.67
C GLN A 59 -10.17 -23.70 19.77
N GLY A 60 -8.94 -23.30 19.50
CA GLY A 60 -7.82 -23.43 20.43
C GLY A 60 -7.95 -22.55 21.69
N GLY A 61 -8.81 -21.53 21.67
CA GLY A 61 -9.13 -20.68 22.83
C GLY A 61 -7.93 -19.90 23.40
N ARG A 62 -6.79 -19.88 22.70
CA ARG A 62 -5.54 -19.23 23.12
C ARG A 62 -5.24 -18.02 22.24
N PRO A 63 -4.60 -16.98 22.78
CA PRO A 63 -4.26 -15.78 22.01
C PRO A 63 -3.07 -15.98 21.04
N ALA A 64 -2.36 -17.11 21.13
CA ALA A 64 -1.22 -17.43 20.25
C ALA A 64 -1.68 -18.13 18.97
N TYR A 65 -1.07 -17.79 17.84
CA TYR A 65 -1.37 -18.44 16.57
C TYR A 65 -0.95 -19.92 16.58
N PRO A 66 -1.81 -20.84 16.11
CA PRO A 66 -1.41 -22.20 15.81
C PRO A 66 -0.27 -22.23 14.79
N ALA A 67 0.49 -23.33 14.76
CA ALA A 67 1.69 -23.43 13.93
C ALA A 67 1.42 -23.15 12.44
N LEU A 68 0.31 -23.67 11.90
CA LEU A 68 -0.08 -23.41 10.51
C LEU A 68 -0.35 -21.92 10.26
N LEU A 69 -1.18 -21.29 11.10
CA LEU A 69 -1.50 -19.86 10.98
C LEU A 69 -0.27 -18.97 11.17
N ALA A 70 0.61 -19.32 12.10
CA ALA A 70 1.87 -18.62 12.30
C ALA A 70 2.78 -18.69 11.06
N SER A 71 2.85 -19.85 10.39
CA SER A 71 3.61 -19.99 9.14
C SER A 71 3.03 -19.18 7.98
N LEU A 72 1.70 -19.09 7.89
CA LEU A 72 1.01 -18.24 6.90
C LEU A 72 1.27 -16.76 7.16
N VAL A 73 1.17 -16.32 8.41
CA VAL A 73 1.45 -14.94 8.81
C VAL A 73 2.90 -14.56 8.51
N ASP A 74 3.87 -15.43 8.78
CA ASP A 74 5.29 -15.20 8.44
C ASP A 74 5.53 -15.18 6.92
N TYR A 75 4.91 -16.11 6.18
CA TYR A 75 4.97 -16.11 4.72
C TYR A 75 4.40 -14.81 4.13
N TRP A 76 3.22 -14.39 4.58
CA TRP A 76 2.55 -13.17 4.12
C TRP A 76 3.35 -11.91 4.48
N PHE A 77 3.89 -11.86 5.69
CA PHE A 77 4.81 -10.81 6.12
C PHE A 77 5.99 -10.67 5.15
N ARG A 78 6.70 -11.76 4.86
CA ARG A 78 7.89 -11.73 3.97
C ARG A 78 7.51 -11.35 2.55
N TRP A 79 6.40 -11.87 2.04
CA TRP A 79 5.88 -11.56 0.72
C TRP A 79 5.64 -10.05 0.55
N HIS A 80 4.96 -9.42 1.51
CA HIS A 80 4.69 -7.99 1.48
C HIS A 80 5.91 -7.13 1.83
N ALA A 81 6.81 -7.59 2.71
CA ALA A 81 8.05 -6.89 3.02
C ALA A 81 8.94 -6.72 1.77
N ILE A 82 9.02 -7.74 0.91
CA ILE A 82 9.70 -7.62 -0.40
C ILE A 82 9.03 -6.53 -1.25
N LYS A 83 7.70 -6.50 -1.30
CA LYS A 83 6.95 -5.48 -2.05
C LYS A 83 7.10 -4.08 -1.47
N VAL A 84 7.30 -3.91 -0.16
CA VAL A 84 7.62 -2.62 0.47
C VAL A 84 8.93 -2.08 -0.10
N LEU A 85 9.99 -2.90 -0.12
CA LEU A 85 11.30 -2.50 -0.64
C LEU A 85 11.24 -2.10 -2.12
N VAL A 86 10.59 -2.94 -2.94
CA VAL A 86 10.43 -2.67 -4.38
C VAL A 86 9.58 -1.43 -4.64
N SER A 87 8.50 -1.23 -3.88
CA SER A 87 7.62 -0.07 -4.03
C SER A 87 8.31 1.23 -3.61
N GLY A 88 9.18 1.19 -2.60
CA GLY A 88 10.03 2.32 -2.21
C GLY A 88 11.00 2.73 -3.33
N LEU A 89 11.66 1.75 -3.97
CA LEU A 89 12.52 2.00 -5.13
C LEU A 89 11.71 2.57 -6.31
N MET A 90 10.57 1.95 -6.61
CA MET A 90 9.67 2.37 -7.68
C MET A 90 9.19 3.81 -7.50
N LEU A 91 8.80 4.20 -6.29
CA LEU A 91 8.41 5.57 -5.93
C LEU A 91 9.54 6.56 -6.23
N ALA A 92 10.77 6.26 -5.82
CA ALA A 92 11.93 7.10 -6.08
C ALA A 92 12.21 7.25 -7.59
N VAL A 93 12.22 6.13 -8.32
CA VAL A 93 12.47 6.13 -9.78
C VAL A 93 11.40 6.92 -10.53
N PHE A 94 10.12 6.73 -10.20
CA PHE A 94 9.04 7.47 -10.85
C PHE A 94 9.04 8.95 -10.50
N ALA A 95 9.40 9.33 -9.26
CA ALA A 95 9.52 10.74 -8.88
C ALA A 95 10.66 11.43 -9.65
N LEU A 96 11.79 10.73 -9.83
CA LEU A 96 12.90 11.21 -10.65
C LEU A 96 12.51 11.31 -12.13
N LEU A 97 11.77 10.34 -12.67
CA LEU A 97 11.27 10.35 -14.05
C LEU A 97 10.33 11.54 -14.30
N ALA A 98 9.34 11.74 -13.42
CA ALA A 98 8.43 12.89 -13.49
C ALA A 98 9.22 14.21 -13.43
N THR A 99 10.17 14.32 -12.51
CA THR A 99 11.04 15.51 -12.38
C THR A 99 11.86 15.76 -13.64
N ALA A 100 12.45 14.71 -14.23
CA ALA A 100 13.24 14.79 -15.46
C ALA A 100 12.41 15.29 -16.64
N LEU A 101 11.19 14.74 -16.80
CA LEU A 101 10.25 15.11 -17.85
C LEU A 101 9.74 16.55 -17.69
N TRP A 102 9.39 16.96 -16.47
CA TRP A 102 9.00 18.34 -16.18
C TRP A 102 10.14 19.34 -16.46
N ARG A 103 11.37 19.04 -16.02
CA ARG A 103 12.54 19.87 -16.33
C ARG A 103 12.76 20.01 -17.83
N ARG A 104 12.58 18.92 -18.58
CA ARG A 104 12.71 18.89 -20.04
C ARG A 104 11.61 19.66 -20.75
N TYR A 105 10.38 19.62 -20.23
CA TYR A 105 9.26 20.43 -20.73
C TYR A 105 9.49 21.93 -20.49
N VAL A 106 9.91 22.32 -19.29
CA VAL A 106 10.11 23.74 -18.93
C VAL A 106 11.22 24.39 -19.76
N HIS A 107 12.33 23.69 -19.98
CA HIS A 107 13.52 24.24 -20.67
C HIS A 107 13.66 23.79 -22.13
N GLY A 108 12.67 23.08 -22.67
CA GLY A 108 12.79 22.40 -23.95
C GLY A 108 11.48 22.41 -24.75
N PRO A 109 11.23 21.38 -25.59
CA PRO A 109 10.09 21.39 -26.49
C PRO A 109 8.78 21.08 -25.76
N ALA A 110 7.70 21.75 -26.17
CA ALA A 110 6.39 21.67 -25.53
C ALA A 110 5.75 20.27 -25.56
N ARG A 111 6.16 19.40 -26.50
CA ARG A 111 5.65 18.03 -26.64
C ARG A 111 5.79 17.15 -25.40
N TYR A 112 6.69 17.49 -24.47
CA TYR A 112 6.86 16.74 -23.23
C TYR A 112 5.79 17.06 -22.17
N ALA A 113 4.89 18.03 -22.40
CA ALA A 113 3.88 18.43 -21.41
C ALA A 113 2.99 17.25 -20.99
N THR A 114 2.40 16.54 -21.95
CA THR A 114 1.48 15.43 -21.70
C THR A 114 2.20 14.27 -21.03
N THR A 115 3.40 13.90 -21.51
CA THR A 115 4.21 12.84 -20.91
C THR A 115 4.63 13.17 -19.48
N ALA A 116 5.01 14.43 -19.19
CA ALA A 116 5.37 14.85 -17.85
C ALA A 116 4.17 14.84 -16.89
N ALA A 117 3.00 15.29 -17.36
CA ALA A 117 1.76 15.22 -16.60
C ALA A 117 1.38 13.78 -16.29
N GLY A 118 1.38 12.89 -17.29
CA GLY A 118 1.10 11.46 -17.09
C GLY A 118 2.09 10.79 -16.15
N ALA A 119 3.39 11.08 -16.29
CA ALA A 119 4.43 10.52 -15.41
C ALA A 119 4.28 10.96 -13.94
N THR A 120 3.56 12.05 -13.66
CA THR A 120 3.31 12.52 -12.27
C THR A 120 2.31 11.63 -11.53
N VAL A 121 1.50 10.85 -12.24
CA VAL A 121 0.58 9.87 -11.63
C VAL A 121 1.35 8.66 -11.08
N LEU A 122 2.47 8.28 -11.71
CA LEU A 122 3.23 7.08 -11.35
C LEU A 122 3.76 7.10 -9.90
N PRO A 123 4.36 8.20 -9.38
CA PRO A 123 4.71 8.30 -7.96
C PRO A 123 3.51 8.14 -7.02
N VAL A 124 2.33 8.65 -7.38
CA VAL A 124 1.13 8.54 -6.54
C VAL A 124 0.70 7.08 -6.45
N LEU A 125 0.68 6.36 -7.57
CA LEU A 125 0.37 4.93 -7.60
C LEU A 125 1.42 4.11 -6.82
N ALA A 126 2.70 4.40 -6.99
CA ALA A 126 3.77 3.74 -6.25
C ALA A 126 3.71 4.01 -4.74
N ALA A 127 3.34 5.22 -4.32
CA ALA A 127 3.09 5.55 -2.92
C ALA A 127 1.90 4.77 -2.36
N GLY A 128 0.81 4.63 -3.12
CA GLY A 128 -0.33 3.79 -2.75
C GLY A 128 0.08 2.32 -2.55
N LEU A 129 0.83 1.74 -3.49
CA LEU A 129 1.38 0.39 -3.36
C LEU A 129 2.28 0.27 -2.12
N LEU A 130 3.16 1.24 -1.88
CA LEU A 130 4.01 1.24 -0.70
C LEU A 130 3.19 1.23 0.60
N ILE A 131 2.19 2.10 0.71
CA ILE A 131 1.32 2.19 1.90
C ILE A 131 0.60 0.88 2.14
N LEU A 132 -0.06 0.31 1.12
CA LEU A 132 -0.79 -0.95 1.22
C LEU A 132 0.12 -2.11 1.66
N ASN A 133 1.34 -2.17 1.12
CA ASN A 133 2.27 -3.24 1.49
C ASN A 133 2.88 -3.04 2.89
N ILE A 134 3.09 -1.80 3.36
CA ILE A 134 3.49 -1.55 4.76
C ILE A 134 2.37 -1.99 5.70
N GLN A 135 1.13 -1.66 5.39
CA GLN A 135 -0.04 -2.05 6.19
C GLN A 135 -0.18 -3.58 6.29
N ALA A 136 -0.10 -4.28 5.15
CA ALA A 136 -0.13 -5.74 5.10
C ALA A 136 1.05 -6.40 5.83
N THR A 137 2.21 -5.74 5.87
CA THR A 137 3.38 -6.20 6.64
C THR A 137 3.20 -5.97 8.15
N ALA A 138 2.60 -4.84 8.54
CA ALA A 138 2.43 -4.48 9.95
C ALA A 138 1.42 -5.38 10.66
N VAL A 139 0.35 -5.78 9.96
CA VAL A 139 -0.69 -6.68 10.49
C VAL A 139 -1.07 -7.74 9.44
N PRO A 140 -0.25 -8.79 9.26
CA PRO A 140 -0.44 -9.75 8.18
C PRO A 140 -1.72 -10.57 8.29
N LEU A 141 -2.14 -10.94 9.51
CA LEU A 141 -3.36 -11.72 9.72
C LEU A 141 -4.60 -10.99 9.18
N VAL A 142 -4.76 -9.70 9.48
CA VAL A 142 -5.92 -8.92 9.04
C VAL A 142 -5.91 -8.73 7.51
N ALA A 143 -4.71 -8.58 6.92
CA ALA A 143 -4.55 -8.51 5.47
C ALA A 143 -4.86 -9.84 4.75
N LEU A 144 -4.82 -10.96 5.47
CA LEU A 144 -5.21 -12.28 4.96
C LEU A 144 -6.72 -12.53 5.04
N LEU A 145 -7.44 -11.90 5.97
CA LEU A 145 -8.88 -12.17 6.19
C LEU A 145 -9.76 -12.03 4.94
N PRO A 146 -9.55 -11.08 4.02
CA PRO A 146 -10.34 -11.00 2.79
C PRO A 146 -10.20 -12.23 1.88
N LEU A 147 -9.16 -13.05 2.07
CA LEU A 147 -8.96 -14.32 1.37
C LEU A 147 -9.60 -15.50 2.10
N ALA A 148 -10.12 -15.31 3.32
CA ALA A 148 -10.77 -16.36 4.07
C ALA A 148 -12.15 -16.65 3.47
N ASP A 149 -12.23 -17.67 2.62
CA ASP A 149 -13.50 -18.17 2.08
C ASP A 149 -14.08 -19.25 3.01
N SER A 150 -14.54 -18.84 4.19
CA SER A 150 -15.17 -19.74 5.16
C SER A 150 -16.41 -19.10 5.79
N ALA A 151 -17.58 -19.44 5.25
CA ALA A 151 -18.87 -19.04 5.81
C ALA A 151 -19.04 -19.50 7.28
N GLU A 152 -18.41 -20.62 7.64
CA GLU A 152 -18.38 -21.11 9.02
C GLU A 152 -17.63 -20.16 9.94
N PHE A 153 -16.42 -19.73 9.55
CA PHE A 153 -15.64 -18.76 10.33
C PHE A 153 -16.36 -17.42 10.46
N VAL A 154 -16.98 -16.92 9.39
CA VAL A 154 -17.77 -15.67 9.44
C VAL A 154 -18.92 -15.78 10.43
N ARG A 155 -19.63 -16.91 10.44
CA ARG A 155 -20.71 -17.18 11.39
C ARG A 155 -20.18 -17.25 12.84
N GLU A 156 -19.08 -17.95 13.07
CA GLU A 156 -18.45 -18.03 14.39
C GLU A 156 -18.02 -16.65 14.92
N VAL A 157 -17.43 -15.81 14.07
CA VAL A 157 -17.07 -14.43 14.41
C VAL A 157 -18.31 -13.63 14.80
N ARG A 158 -19.40 -13.75 14.04
CA ARG A 158 -20.67 -13.08 14.34
C ARG A 158 -21.22 -13.50 15.70
N ASP A 159 -21.29 -14.80 15.94
CA ASP A 159 -21.81 -15.35 17.20
C ASP A 159 -20.95 -14.87 18.37
N GLY A 160 -19.62 -14.93 18.24
CA GLY A 160 -18.67 -14.46 19.24
C GLY A 160 -18.76 -12.96 19.54
N LEU A 161 -19.15 -12.12 18.58
CA LEU A 161 -19.39 -10.69 18.78
C LEU A 161 -20.66 -10.40 19.60
N THR A 162 -21.61 -11.33 19.64
CA THR A 162 -22.84 -11.20 20.45
C THR A 162 -22.69 -11.70 21.88
N GLU A 163 -21.66 -12.51 22.15
CA GLU A 163 -21.40 -13.04 23.48
C GLU A 163 -20.70 -12.00 24.39
N PRO A 164 -21.15 -11.82 25.66
CA PRO A 164 -20.61 -10.77 26.55
C PRO A 164 -19.11 -10.85 26.85
N ALA A 165 -18.52 -12.05 26.78
CA ALA A 165 -17.10 -12.26 27.03
C ALA A 165 -16.31 -12.55 25.75
N GLY A 166 -16.94 -13.15 24.73
CA GLY A 166 -16.31 -13.66 23.51
C GLY A 166 -15.15 -14.65 23.77
N PRO A 167 -14.68 -15.38 22.75
CA PRO A 167 -13.47 -16.18 22.91
C PRO A 167 -12.23 -15.26 22.97
N PRO A 168 -11.16 -15.62 23.72
CA PRO A 168 -9.92 -14.83 23.76
C PRO A 168 -9.29 -14.55 22.39
N ALA A 169 -9.49 -15.47 21.45
CA ALA A 169 -9.05 -15.33 20.05
C ALA A 169 -9.71 -14.13 19.35
N LEU A 170 -10.99 -13.85 19.64
CA LEU A 170 -11.75 -12.72 19.10
C LEU A 170 -11.23 -11.39 19.65
N ALA A 171 -11.01 -11.29 20.96
CA ALA A 171 -10.45 -10.06 21.56
C ALA A 171 -9.10 -9.70 20.93
N ARG A 172 -8.24 -10.71 20.69
CA ARG A 172 -6.97 -10.54 20.00
C ARG A 172 -7.15 -10.14 18.53
N LEU A 173 -8.10 -10.74 17.82
CA LEU A 173 -8.41 -10.42 16.43
C LEU A 173 -8.91 -8.97 16.29
N LEU A 174 -9.80 -8.52 17.17
CA LEU A 174 -10.31 -7.14 17.20
C LEU A 174 -9.19 -6.12 17.47
N ALA A 175 -8.26 -6.45 18.37
CA ALA A 175 -7.09 -5.61 18.62
C ALA A 175 -6.18 -5.51 17.37
N GLU A 176 -6.04 -6.61 16.62
CA GLU A 176 -5.30 -6.62 15.35
C GLU A 176 -6.02 -5.81 14.25
N VAL A 177 -7.35 -5.91 14.14
CA VAL A 177 -8.14 -5.09 13.21
C VAL A 177 -8.01 -3.60 13.55
N ALA A 178 -8.12 -3.23 14.82
CA ALA A 178 -7.89 -1.86 15.26
C ALA A 178 -6.48 -1.37 14.86
N ARG A 179 -5.46 -2.20 15.11
CA ARG A 179 -4.06 -1.90 14.75
C ARG A 179 -3.87 -1.73 13.24
N TYR A 180 -4.48 -2.58 12.43
CA TYR A 180 -4.42 -2.53 10.96
C TYR A 180 -4.94 -1.19 10.42
N HIS A 181 -6.04 -0.70 10.99
CA HIS A 181 -6.62 0.59 10.61
C HIS A 181 -5.87 1.80 11.20
N TRP A 182 -5.34 1.71 12.43
CA TRP A 182 -4.47 2.75 12.98
C TRP A 182 -3.19 2.94 12.16
N VAL A 183 -2.57 1.83 11.71
CA VAL A 183 -1.41 1.88 10.82
C VAL A 183 -1.76 2.60 9.52
N MET A 184 -2.92 2.32 8.93
CA MET A 184 -3.37 2.99 7.71
C MET A 184 -3.60 4.48 7.90
N ALA A 185 -4.28 4.86 8.99
CA ALA A 185 -4.50 6.26 9.34
C ALA A 185 -3.18 7.01 9.53
N ALA A 186 -2.21 6.40 10.21
CA ALA A 186 -0.88 6.97 10.40
C ALA A 186 -0.12 7.15 9.06
N LEU A 187 -0.12 6.12 8.19
CA LEU A 187 0.51 6.20 6.87
C LEU A 187 -0.14 7.26 5.97
N ALA A 188 -1.47 7.32 5.97
CA ALA A 188 -2.22 8.35 5.26
C ALA A 188 -1.86 9.76 5.79
N GLY A 189 -1.76 9.93 7.11
CA GLY A 189 -1.32 11.17 7.74
C GLY A 189 0.10 11.60 7.34
N VAL A 190 1.05 10.66 7.32
CA VAL A 190 2.43 10.93 6.85
C VAL A 190 2.44 11.34 5.38
N ALA A 191 1.68 10.64 4.53
CA ALA A 191 1.56 10.98 3.12
C ALA A 191 0.90 12.36 2.93
N MET A 192 -0.13 12.69 3.70
CA MET A 192 -0.76 14.01 3.71
C MET A 192 0.25 15.10 4.07
N ALA A 193 1.05 14.90 5.13
CA ALA A 193 2.10 15.84 5.50
C ALA A 193 3.11 16.06 4.36
N ALA A 194 3.54 14.99 3.68
CA ALA A 194 4.43 15.09 2.53
C ALA A 194 3.78 15.88 1.36
N THR A 195 2.49 15.62 1.07
CA THR A 195 1.77 16.38 0.03
C THR A 195 1.59 17.86 0.40
N ALA A 196 1.34 18.17 1.67
CA ALA A 196 1.22 19.54 2.16
C ALA A 196 2.54 20.29 2.08
N LEU A 197 3.66 19.64 2.42
CA LEU A 197 5.01 20.21 2.26
C LEU A 197 5.33 20.48 0.79
N ALA A 198 4.99 19.54 -0.11
CA ALA A 198 5.16 19.72 -1.55
C ALA A 198 4.31 20.89 -2.08
N ALA A 199 3.05 20.99 -1.65
CA ALA A 199 2.15 22.09 -2.01
C ALA A 199 2.67 23.44 -1.51
N ALA A 200 3.12 23.50 -0.24
CA ALA A 200 3.73 24.70 0.34
C ALA A 200 5.00 25.13 -0.40
N HIS A 201 5.84 24.16 -0.80
CA HIS A 201 7.01 24.43 -1.63
C HIS A 201 6.61 25.04 -2.99
N LEU A 202 5.64 24.44 -3.69
CA LEU A 202 5.14 24.98 -4.97
C LEU A 202 4.54 26.38 -4.82
N TRP A 203 3.82 26.62 -3.72
CA TRP A 203 3.23 27.91 -3.41
C TRP A 203 4.30 29.00 -3.20
N ARG A 204 5.35 28.70 -2.43
CA ARG A 204 6.46 29.64 -2.19
C ARG A 204 7.16 30.08 -3.47
N HIS A 205 7.15 29.24 -4.52
CA HIS A 205 7.79 29.53 -5.81
C HIS A 205 6.82 29.96 -6.92
N ARG A 206 5.55 30.27 -6.60
CA ARG A 206 4.48 30.51 -7.59
C ARG A 206 4.70 31.71 -8.52
N GLY A 207 5.48 32.71 -8.09
CA GLY A 207 5.75 33.95 -8.84
C GLY A 207 7.02 33.94 -9.69
N THR A 208 7.79 32.85 -9.71
CA THR A 208 9.08 32.79 -10.41
C THR A 208 9.01 31.87 -11.63
N GLY A 209 9.59 32.32 -12.75
CA GLY A 209 9.85 31.49 -13.93
C GLY A 209 8.89 31.64 -15.12
N PRO A 210 9.16 30.93 -16.23
CA PRO A 210 8.48 31.08 -17.52
C PRO A 210 7.02 30.57 -17.50
N PRO A 211 6.16 30.93 -18.47
CA PRO A 211 4.76 30.47 -18.56
C PRO A 211 4.58 28.95 -18.48
N ARG A 212 5.54 28.18 -19.01
CA ARG A 212 5.54 26.71 -18.92
C ARG A 212 5.70 26.20 -17.49
N ALA A 213 6.43 26.92 -16.63
CA ALA A 213 6.54 26.59 -15.21
C ALA A 213 5.21 26.81 -14.48
N ALA A 214 4.42 27.80 -14.89
CA ALA A 214 3.07 27.99 -14.35
C ALA A 214 2.14 26.81 -14.69
N ARG A 215 2.21 26.27 -15.93
CA ARG A 215 1.45 25.06 -16.31
C ARG A 215 1.87 23.84 -15.49
N MET A 216 3.17 23.62 -15.32
CA MET A 216 3.70 22.56 -14.44
C MET A 216 3.13 22.67 -13.04
N ARG A 217 3.20 23.87 -12.42
CA ARG A 217 2.68 24.10 -11.06
C ARG A 217 1.18 23.82 -10.97
N ARG A 218 0.37 24.22 -11.96
CA ARG A 218 -1.07 23.92 -12.00
C ARG A 218 -1.34 22.42 -12.06
N SER A 219 -0.64 21.68 -12.93
CA SER A 219 -0.79 20.22 -13.01
C SER A 219 -0.40 19.53 -11.71
N LEU A 220 0.72 19.93 -11.10
CA LEU A 220 1.15 19.40 -9.80
C LEU A 220 0.16 19.73 -8.69
N ALA A 221 -0.38 20.95 -8.66
CA ALA A 221 -1.36 21.37 -7.66
C ALA A 221 -2.67 20.56 -7.76
N VAL A 222 -3.17 20.29 -8.98
CA VAL A 222 -4.34 19.43 -9.18
C VAL A 222 -4.08 18.03 -8.64
N ILE A 223 -2.94 17.42 -9.02
CA ILE A 223 -2.61 16.05 -8.58
C ILE A 223 -2.45 16.00 -7.05
N LEU A 224 -1.69 16.94 -6.46
CA LEU A 224 -1.53 17.01 -5.00
C LEU A 224 -2.87 17.22 -4.29
N GLY A 225 -3.76 18.05 -4.83
CA GLY A 225 -5.10 18.27 -4.26
C GLY A 225 -5.95 17.01 -4.29
N LEU A 226 -5.98 16.30 -5.42
CA LEU A 226 -6.69 15.02 -5.54
C LEU A 226 -6.10 13.94 -4.62
N THR A 227 -4.77 13.84 -4.56
CA THR A 227 -4.09 12.91 -3.66
C THR A 227 -4.39 13.23 -2.20
N ALA A 228 -4.35 14.51 -1.79
CA ALA A 228 -4.67 14.91 -0.43
C ALA A 228 -6.14 14.61 -0.06
N ALA A 229 -7.08 14.83 -0.99
CA ALA A 229 -8.49 14.50 -0.78
C ALA A 229 -8.71 12.99 -0.61
N LEU A 230 -8.07 12.17 -1.46
CA LEU A 230 -8.12 10.71 -1.34
C LEU A 230 -7.52 10.24 0.00
N LEU A 231 -6.34 10.75 0.37
CA LEU A 231 -5.68 10.39 1.63
C LEU A 231 -6.51 10.81 2.85
N LEU A 232 -7.19 11.96 2.79
CA LEU A 232 -8.11 12.39 3.85
C LEU A 232 -9.28 11.42 3.99
N ALA A 233 -9.90 11.00 2.88
CA ALA A 233 -10.97 10.02 2.90
C ALA A 233 -10.51 8.68 3.48
N VAL A 234 -9.33 8.20 3.05
CA VAL A 234 -8.71 6.97 3.56
C VAL A 234 -8.41 7.09 5.06
N ALA A 235 -7.85 8.22 5.52
CA ALA A 235 -7.56 8.44 6.94
C ALA A 235 -8.83 8.48 7.79
N ALA A 236 -9.88 9.14 7.29
CA ALA A 236 -11.17 9.22 7.98
C ALA A 236 -11.83 7.84 8.10
N VAL A 237 -11.93 7.09 6.99
CA VAL A 237 -12.47 5.72 7.00
C VAL A 237 -11.65 4.84 7.93
N SER A 238 -10.32 4.90 7.83
CA SER A 238 -9.43 4.10 8.69
C SER A 238 -9.61 4.45 10.17
N LEU A 239 -9.72 5.73 10.53
CA LEU A 239 -9.96 6.14 11.91
C LEU A 239 -11.30 5.61 12.44
N LEU A 240 -12.37 5.73 11.65
CA LEU A 240 -13.68 5.20 12.02
C LEU A 240 -13.62 3.68 12.23
N SER A 241 -12.99 2.94 11.31
CA SER A 241 -12.80 1.48 11.43
C SER A 241 -11.91 1.08 12.62
N ALA A 242 -10.94 1.91 13.00
CA ALA A 242 -10.10 1.66 14.18
C ALA A 242 -10.86 1.88 15.51
N LEU A 243 -11.87 2.75 15.50
CA LEU A 243 -12.73 3.05 16.65
C LEU A 243 -13.89 2.06 16.79
N ASP A 244 -14.27 1.37 15.71
CA ASP A 244 -15.25 0.28 15.70
C ASP A 244 -14.68 -1.01 15.04
N PRO A 245 -13.77 -1.72 15.72
CA PRO A 245 -13.16 -2.94 15.18
C PRO A 245 -14.15 -4.07 14.87
N PRO A 246 -15.25 -4.28 15.62
CA PRO A 246 -16.28 -5.26 15.25
C PRO A 246 -16.89 -5.00 13.87
N ALA A 247 -17.35 -3.78 13.60
CA ALA A 247 -17.93 -3.43 12.29
C ALA A 247 -16.89 -3.53 11.17
N ALA A 248 -15.65 -3.09 11.44
CA ALA A 248 -14.55 -3.20 10.48
C ALA A 248 -14.21 -4.67 10.15
N LEU A 249 -14.21 -5.55 11.14
CA LEU A 249 -13.98 -6.98 10.96
C LEU A 249 -15.04 -7.60 10.05
N LEU A 250 -16.33 -7.30 10.25
CA LEU A 250 -17.42 -7.78 9.40
C LEU A 250 -17.30 -7.24 7.96
N GLY A 251 -16.95 -5.96 7.80
CA GLY A 251 -16.70 -5.37 6.48
C GLY A 251 -15.54 -6.04 5.72
N LEU A 252 -14.47 -6.44 6.42
CA LEU A 252 -13.34 -7.18 5.83
C LEU A 252 -13.73 -8.60 5.37
N LEU A 253 -14.73 -9.20 6.03
CA LEU A 253 -15.27 -10.52 5.71
C LEU A 253 -16.36 -10.47 4.62
N GLY A 254 -16.66 -9.29 4.08
CA GLY A 254 -17.63 -9.12 2.98
C GLY A 254 -19.07 -8.82 3.40
N GLU A 255 -19.33 -8.50 4.67
CA GLU A 255 -20.68 -8.28 5.22
C GLU A 255 -21.00 -6.79 5.45
N GLY A 256 -20.55 -5.91 4.54
CA GLY A 256 -20.72 -4.45 4.62
C GLY A 256 -21.84 -3.88 3.76
#